data_AF-A0A7S0B4E4-F1
#
_entry.id   AF-A0A7S0B4E4-F1
#
_cell.length_a   1.000
_cell.length_b   1.000
_cell.length_c   1.000
_cell.angle_alpha   90.00
_cell.angle_beta   90.00
_cell.angle_gamma   90.00
#
_symmetry.space_group_name_H-M   'P 1'
#
loop_
_entity.id
_entity.type
_entity.pdbx_description
1 polymer ?
#
loop_
_entity_poly.entity_id
_entity_poly.type
_entity_poly.pdbx_seq_one_letter_code
_entity_poly.pdbx_strand_id
1 'polypeptide(L)'
;AILEAKLLDFVFHICKEGVVVLSDHAPNDDRCTAMIEQARAVVIILSADSLRSATQLKVIVDTMIAAKDDNQPVPIPVNVPGFDFPTDAYYTDVLPRLYPADTERATGLIKQLFKRVAILLPT
;
A
#
# COMPACT_ATOMS: atom_id res chain seq x y z
N ALA A 1 -9.82 9.47 13.72
CA ALA A 1 -9.65 8.46 14.80
C ALA A 1 -8.59 8.91 15.82
N ILE A 2 -8.57 8.42 17.07
CA ILE A 2 -7.60 8.86 18.11
C ILE A 2 -6.13 8.69 17.66
N LEU A 3 -5.86 7.69 16.85
CA LEU A 3 -4.55 7.44 16.24
C LEU A 3 -4.13 8.57 15.30
N GLU A 4 -5.08 9.09 14.52
CA GLU A 4 -4.92 10.21 13.61
C GLU A 4 -4.52 11.46 14.39
N ALA A 5 -5.29 11.83 15.43
CA ALA A 5 -5.02 13.01 16.25
C ALA A 5 -3.64 12.98 16.94
N LYS A 6 -3.18 11.79 17.38
CA LYS A 6 -1.87 11.64 18.04
C LYS A 6 -0.69 11.59 17.07
N LEU A 7 -0.90 11.02 15.87
CA LEU A 7 0.11 11.06 14.81
C LEU A 7 0.19 12.44 14.16
N LEU A 8 -0.94 13.15 14.07
CA LEU A 8 -1.05 14.46 13.43
C LEU A 8 -0.04 15.45 14.00
N ASP A 9 -0.04 15.68 15.32
CA ASP A 9 0.82 16.72 15.90
C ASP A 9 2.32 16.43 15.71
N PHE A 10 2.74 15.17 15.78
CA PHE A 10 4.16 14.82 15.65
C PHE A 10 4.60 14.73 14.18
N VAL A 11 3.75 14.17 13.31
CA VAL A 11 4.05 13.97 11.89
C VAL A 11 3.97 15.29 11.14
N PHE A 12 2.97 16.15 11.38
CA PHE A 12 2.87 17.46 10.71
C PHE A 12 3.90 18.48 11.18
N HIS A 13 4.49 18.30 12.37
CA HIS A 13 5.60 19.16 12.80
C HIS A 13 6.91 18.87 12.07
N ILE A 14 7.06 17.65 11.53
CA ILE A 14 8.29 17.17 10.86
C ILE A 14 8.12 17.17 9.34
N CYS A 15 6.91 16.88 8.85
CA CYS A 15 6.59 16.86 7.44
C CYS A 15 6.37 18.29 6.92
N LYS A 16 7.27 18.77 6.06
CA LYS A 16 7.07 20.01 5.29
C LYS A 16 5.97 19.89 4.23
N GLU A 17 5.46 18.68 4.02
CA GLU A 17 4.46 18.27 3.04
C GLU A 17 3.27 17.63 3.76
N GLY A 18 2.09 17.61 3.14
CA GLY A 18 0.88 17.04 3.74
C GLY A 18 0.89 15.51 3.77
N VAL A 19 0.17 14.92 4.73
CA VAL A 19 -0.18 13.49 4.73
C VAL A 19 -1.56 13.34 4.10
N VAL A 20 -1.71 12.38 3.18
CA VAL A 20 -2.99 12.04 2.56
C VAL A 20 -3.33 10.59 2.89
N VAL A 21 -4.56 10.37 3.34
CA VAL A 21 -5.11 9.04 3.58
C VAL A 21 -5.88 8.63 2.32
N LEU A 22 -5.30 7.70 1.54
CA LEU A 22 -5.90 7.28 0.26
C LEU A 22 -7.28 6.63 0.41
N SER A 23 -7.63 6.09 1.58
CA SER A 23 -8.95 5.52 1.83
C SER A 23 -10.07 6.55 1.90
N ASP A 24 -9.74 7.83 2.08
CA ASP A 24 -10.73 8.93 2.06
C ASP A 24 -11.10 9.33 0.62
N HIS A 25 -10.38 8.78 -0.36
CA HIS A 25 -10.61 8.98 -1.78
C HIS A 25 -11.22 7.73 -2.42
N ALA A 26 -11.98 7.93 -3.51
CA ALA A 26 -12.59 6.81 -4.20
C ALA A 26 -11.50 5.94 -4.89
N PRO A 27 -11.62 4.59 -4.85
CA PRO A 27 -10.62 3.65 -5.37
C PRO A 27 -10.22 3.81 -6.83
N ASN A 28 -11.12 4.38 -7.63
CA ASN A 28 -10.99 4.52 -9.08
C ASN A 28 -10.88 6.00 -9.50
N ASP A 29 -10.57 6.88 -8.54
CA ASP A 29 -10.30 8.27 -8.85
C ASP A 29 -8.88 8.37 -9.43
N ASP A 30 -8.73 8.92 -10.63
CA ASP A 30 -7.42 9.20 -11.25
C ASP A 30 -6.52 10.03 -10.34
N ARG A 31 -7.14 10.76 -9.39
CA ARG A 31 -6.44 11.48 -8.32
C ARG A 31 -5.61 10.58 -7.42
N CYS A 32 -6.04 9.36 -7.13
CA CYS A 32 -5.27 8.42 -6.30
C CYS A 32 -3.93 8.09 -6.95
N THR A 33 -3.92 7.86 -8.26
CA THR A 33 -2.68 7.63 -9.03
C THR A 33 -1.78 8.85 -8.99
N ALA A 34 -2.33 10.04 -9.27
CA ALA A 34 -1.56 11.29 -9.24
C ALA A 34 -0.98 11.59 -7.84
N MET A 35 -1.71 11.25 -6.77
CA MET A 35 -1.22 11.38 -5.39
C MET A 35 -0.07 10.42 -5.10
N ILE A 36 -0.14 9.18 -5.60
CA ILE A 36 0.95 8.20 -5.46
C ILE A 36 2.20 8.69 -6.21
N GLU A 37 2.05 9.17 -7.44
CA GLU A 37 3.17 9.67 -8.26
C GLU A 37 3.88 10.89 -7.64
N GLN A 38 3.13 11.75 -6.96
CA GLN A 38 3.69 12.93 -6.29
C GLN A 38 4.22 12.64 -4.88
N ALA A 39 3.92 11.46 -4.33
CA ALA A 39 4.33 11.11 -2.98
C ALA A 39 5.84 10.82 -2.92
N ARG A 40 6.46 11.18 -1.80
CA ARG A 40 7.84 10.77 -1.49
C ARG A 40 7.90 9.36 -0.94
N ALA A 41 6.88 8.97 -0.20
CA ALA A 41 6.72 7.64 0.36
C ALA A 41 5.24 7.28 0.47
N VAL A 42 4.93 6.00 0.35
CA VAL A 42 3.58 5.48 0.55
C VAL A 42 3.65 4.43 1.64
N VAL A 43 2.98 4.71 2.75
CA VAL A 43 2.86 3.78 3.88
C VAL A 43 1.67 2.87 3.64
N ILE A 44 1.92 1.56 3.52
CA ILE A 44 0.90 0.56 3.23
C ILE A 44 0.63 -0.21 4.51
N ILE A 45 -0.50 0.09 5.16
CA ILE A 45 -0.93 -0.61 6.37
C ILE A 45 -1.55 -1.94 5.96
N LEU A 46 -0.93 -3.03 6.41
CA LEU A 46 -1.30 -4.40 6.11
C LEU A 46 -1.93 -5.03 7.36
N SER A 47 -3.24 -5.22 7.30
CA SER A 47 -4.08 -5.85 8.33
C SER A 47 -4.73 -7.13 7.83
N ALA A 48 -5.50 -7.82 8.68
CA ALA A 48 -6.33 -8.93 8.24
C ALA A 48 -7.15 -8.55 6.98
N ASP A 49 -7.17 -9.46 6.00
CA ASP A 49 -7.88 -9.34 4.72
C ASP A 49 -7.54 -8.12 3.85
N SER A 50 -6.48 -7.37 4.17
CA SER A 50 -6.09 -6.17 3.40
C SER A 50 -5.75 -6.51 1.94
N LEU A 51 -5.14 -7.66 1.70
CA LEU A 51 -4.85 -8.20 0.37
C LEU A 51 -6.08 -8.75 -0.38
N ARG A 52 -7.26 -8.79 0.25
CA ARG A 52 -8.53 -9.11 -0.42
C ARG A 52 -9.25 -7.87 -0.95
N SER A 53 -8.80 -6.68 -0.58
CA SER A 53 -9.34 -5.41 -1.08
C SER A 53 -8.76 -5.10 -2.45
N ALA A 54 -9.60 -5.08 -3.48
CA ALA A 54 -9.21 -4.72 -4.83
C ALA A 54 -8.61 -3.30 -4.89
N THR A 55 -9.15 -2.37 -4.11
CA THR A 55 -8.64 -1.00 -3.96
C THR A 55 -7.21 -0.99 -3.43
N GLN A 56 -6.97 -1.73 -2.35
CA GLN A 56 -5.66 -1.77 -1.72
C GLN A 56 -4.64 -2.45 -2.63
N LEU A 57 -5.04 -3.51 -3.33
CA LEU A 57 -4.19 -4.16 -4.32
C LEU A 57 -3.80 -3.23 -5.46
N LYS A 58 -4.76 -2.46 -5.98
CA LYS A 58 -4.48 -1.45 -7.01
C LYS A 58 -3.45 -0.43 -6.51
N VAL A 59 -3.67 0.15 -5.33
CA VAL A 59 -2.73 1.11 -4.73
C VAL A 59 -1.34 0.50 -4.54
N ILE A 60 -1.24 -0.75 -4.06
CA ILE A 60 0.03 -1.46 -3.92
C ILE A 60 0.74 -1.60 -5.27
N VAL A 61 0.01 -2.04 -6.30
CA VAL A 61 0.54 -2.25 -7.64
C VAL A 61 1.02 -0.93 -8.24
N ASP A 62 0.19 0.12 -8.20
CA ASP A 62 0.51 1.44 -8.75
C ASP A 62 1.72 2.04 -8.04
N THR A 63 1.79 1.95 -6.71
CA THR A 63 2.95 2.39 -5.91
C THR A 63 4.22 1.64 -6.30
N MET A 64 4.15 0.32 -6.47
CA MET A 64 5.31 -0.48 -6.83
C MET A 64 5.77 -0.25 -8.27
N ILE A 65 4.87 0.14 -9.18
CA ILE A 65 5.20 0.55 -10.55
C ILE A 65 5.96 1.88 -10.52
N ALA A 66 5.38 2.91 -9.90
CA ALA A 66 6.02 4.23 -9.78
C ALA A 66 7.40 4.13 -9.09
N ALA A 67 7.48 3.36 -8.00
CA ALA A 67 8.72 3.13 -7.27
C ALA A 67 9.82 2.41 -8.08
N LYS A 68 9.45 1.67 -9.14
CA LYS A 68 10.39 0.99 -10.03
C LYS A 68 10.86 1.91 -11.16
N ASP A 69 9.98 2.75 -11.67
CA ASP A 69 10.23 3.59 -12.83
C ASP A 69 11.04 4.85 -12.44
N ASP A 70 10.66 5.52 -11.35
CA ASP A 70 11.24 6.80 -10.93
C ASP A 70 11.96 6.76 -9.56
N ASN A 71 12.14 5.56 -8.98
CA ASN A 71 12.62 5.36 -7.61
C ASN A 71 11.76 6.05 -6.51
N GLN A 72 10.59 6.59 -6.86
CA GLN A 72 9.64 7.23 -5.94
C GLN A 72 8.19 6.91 -6.34
N PRO A 73 7.25 6.88 -5.38
CA PRO A 73 7.46 6.98 -3.93
C PRO A 73 8.23 5.78 -3.37
N VAL A 74 8.79 5.90 -2.17
CA VAL A 74 9.27 4.75 -1.40
C VAL A 74 8.08 4.00 -0.79
N PRO A 75 7.73 2.78 -1.24
CA PRO A 75 6.75 1.94 -0.55
C PRO A 75 7.31 1.44 0.78
N ILE A 76 6.54 1.67 1.84
CA ILE A 76 6.85 1.26 3.21
C ILE A 76 5.70 0.33 3.67
N PRO A 77 5.86 -1.00 3.54
CA PRO A 77 4.89 -1.92 4.09
C PRO A 77 4.97 -1.92 5.62
N VAL A 78 3.81 -1.84 6.28
CA VAL A 78 3.68 -1.86 7.74
C VAL A 78 2.69 -2.95 8.12
N ASN A 79 3.18 -3.99 8.77
CA ASN A 79 2.35 -5.10 9.20
C ASN A 79 1.76 -4.79 10.58
N VAL A 80 0.45 -4.85 10.70
CA VAL A 80 -0.24 -4.81 12.00
C VAL A 80 -0.61 -6.22 12.45
N PRO A 81 -0.81 -6.46 13.77
CA PRO A 81 -1.22 -7.76 14.27
C PRO A 81 -2.46 -8.31 13.53
N GLY A 82 -2.40 -9.60 13.17
CA GLY A 82 -3.45 -10.28 12.40
C GLY A 82 -3.27 -10.21 10.87
N PHE A 83 -2.19 -9.61 10.37
CA PHE A 83 -1.83 -9.74 8.96
C PHE A 83 -1.17 -11.10 8.67
N ASP A 84 -1.73 -11.80 7.68
CA ASP A 84 -1.16 -13.03 7.13
C ASP A 84 -0.47 -12.77 5.80
N PHE A 85 0.76 -13.24 5.66
CA PHE A 85 1.47 -13.18 4.39
C PHE A 85 0.76 -14.05 3.34
N PRO A 86 0.70 -13.60 2.07
CA PRO A 86 0.04 -14.35 1.02
C PRO A 86 0.76 -15.67 0.74
N THR A 87 -0.01 -16.75 0.68
CA THR A 87 0.47 -18.09 0.31
C THR A 87 0.40 -18.29 -1.20
N ASP A 88 0.95 -19.40 -1.71
CA ASP A 88 0.82 -19.73 -3.14
C ASP A 88 -0.65 -19.83 -3.58
N ALA A 89 -1.53 -20.38 -2.74
CA ALA A 89 -2.96 -20.44 -3.00
C ALA A 89 -3.60 -19.04 -3.17
N TYR A 90 -3.11 -18.02 -2.46
CA TYR A 90 -3.56 -16.65 -2.69
C TYR A 90 -3.26 -16.18 -4.12
N TYR A 91 -2.05 -16.41 -4.60
CA TYR A 91 -1.64 -15.98 -5.94
C TYR A 91 -2.34 -16.79 -7.05
N THR A 92 -2.67 -18.05 -6.80
CA THR A 92 -3.34 -18.91 -7.78
C THR A 92 -4.86 -18.72 -7.80
N ASP A 93 -5.50 -18.55 -6.64
CA ASP A 93 -6.96 -18.61 -6.54
C ASP A 93 -7.63 -17.25 -6.27
N VAL A 94 -6.96 -16.37 -5.53
CA VAL A 94 -7.56 -15.13 -5.01
C VAL A 94 -7.17 -13.93 -5.87
N LEU A 95 -5.87 -13.73 -6.09
CA LEU A 95 -5.36 -12.57 -6.83
C LEU A 95 -5.93 -12.46 -8.26
N PRO A 96 -6.06 -13.53 -9.07
CA PRO A 96 -6.61 -13.40 -10.42
C PRO A 96 -8.08 -12.94 -10.43
N ARG A 97 -8.83 -13.22 -9.37
CA ARG A 97 -10.23 -12.80 -9.24
C ARG A 97 -10.36 -11.34 -8.85
N LEU A 98 -9.41 -10.83 -8.06
CA LEU A 98 -9.40 -9.45 -7.58
C LEU A 98 -8.72 -8.48 -8.54
N TYR A 99 -7.73 -8.96 -9.29
CA TYR A 99 -6.94 -8.17 -10.23
C TYR A 99 -6.75 -8.94 -11.55
N PRO A 100 -7.81 -9.06 -12.38
CA PRO A 100 -7.80 -9.90 -13.58
C PRO A 100 -7.00 -9.30 -14.75
N ALA A 101 -6.72 -7.99 -14.72
CA ALA A 101 -6.11 -7.29 -15.86
C ALA A 101 -4.66 -7.71 -16.14
N ASP A 102 -3.86 -7.91 -15.08
CA ASP A 102 -2.44 -8.27 -15.22
C ASP A 102 -1.92 -8.99 -13.96
N THR A 103 -2.42 -10.20 -13.75
CA THR A 103 -2.15 -10.98 -12.53
C THR A 103 -0.68 -11.38 -12.40
N GLU A 104 0.01 -11.66 -13.51
CA GLU A 104 1.43 -12.06 -13.49
C GLU A 104 2.31 -10.89 -13.01
N ARG A 105 2.10 -9.70 -13.59
CA ARG A 105 2.81 -8.49 -13.15
C ARG A 105 2.48 -8.14 -11.70
N ALA A 106 1.19 -8.19 -11.33
CA ALA A 106 0.77 -7.91 -9.95
C ALA A 106 1.43 -8.88 -8.96
N THR A 107 1.51 -10.17 -9.31
CA THR A 107 2.22 -11.18 -8.48
C THR A 107 3.68 -10.80 -8.27
N GLY A 108 4.38 -10.40 -9.34
CA GLY A 108 5.78 -9.99 -9.26
C GLY A 108 5.98 -8.75 -8.37
N LEU A 109 5.10 -7.75 -8.50
CA LEU A 109 5.17 -6.51 -7.73
C LEU A 109 4.84 -6.71 -6.25
N ILE A 110 3.80 -7.49 -5.94
CA ILE A 110 3.42 -7.82 -4.56
C ILE A 110 4.54 -8.61 -3.87
N LYS A 111 5.13 -9.60 -4.56
CA LYS A 111 6.30 -10.33 -4.03
C LYS A 111 7.50 -9.41 -3.80
N GLN A 112 7.70 -8.40 -4.65
CA GLN A 112 8.76 -7.40 -4.46
C GLN A 112 8.47 -6.45 -3.29
N LEU A 113 7.21 -6.07 -3.05
CA LEU A 113 6.83 -5.28 -1.89
C LEU A 113 7.26 -5.97 -0.60
N PHE A 114 6.96 -7.26 -0.45
CA PHE A 114 7.30 -8.03 0.75
C PHE A 114 8.79 -8.34 0.92
N LYS A 115 9.61 -8.11 -0.10
CA LYS A 115 11.08 -8.13 0.05
C LYS A 115 11.61 -6.83 0.66
N ARG A 116 10.83 -5.74 0.64
CA ARG A 116 11.19 -4.49 1.32
C ARG A 116 10.96 -4.68 2.81
N VAL A 117 11.82 -4.06 3.63
CA VAL A 117 11.76 -4.15 5.09
C VAL A 117 10.37 -3.73 5.57
N ALA A 118 9.57 -4.70 6.02
CA ALA A 118 8.29 -4.42 6.64
C ALA A 118 8.53 -4.01 8.09
N ILE A 119 8.09 -2.81 8.45
CA ILE A 119 8.20 -2.35 9.84
C ILE A 119 7.07 -3.05 10.62
N LEU A 120 7.45 -3.81 11.65
CA LEU A 120 6.52 -4.41 12.59
C LEU A 120 6.14 -3.38 13.64
N LEU A 121 4.84 -3.08 13.78
CA LEU A 121 4.34 -2.25 14.87
C LEU A 121 3.92 -3.14 16.05
N PRO A 122 4.55 -3.01 17.23
CA PRO A 122 4.13 -3.72 18.43
C PRO A 122 2.77 -3.21 18.91
N THR A 123 2.09 -4.07 19.67
CA THR A 123 0.79 -3.80 20.31
C THR A 123 0.92 -2.87 21.51
#